data_AF-A0AAN0NDL9-F1
#
_entry.id   AF-A0AAN0NDL9-F1
#
_cell.length_a   1.000
_cell.length_b   1.000
_cell.length_c   1.000
_cell.angle_alpha   90.00
_cell.angle_beta   90.00
_cell.angle_gamma   90.00
#
_symmetry.space_group_name_H-M   'P 1'
#
loop_
_entity.id
_entity.type
_entity.pdbx_description
1 polymer ?
#
loop_
_entity_poly.entity_id
_entity_poly.type
_entity_poly.pdbx_seq_one_letter_code
_entity_poly.pdbx_strand_id
1 'polypeptide(L)'
;MHACGHDGHTAGLLGATMILKEMKDSIHGNVKAMFQPAEETDGGAQPMIDEGILLNPNVDAGIWFTSCGDVEHGKLQVRYGAMYGAPDEFEIVIRGRGGHAASPNKRLIQSVLRCSLFKTHRHILTRRIDPVKPAVISFTKIHAW
;
A
#
# COMPACT_ATOMS: atom_id res chain seq x y z
N MET A 1 -4.17 4.28 16.04
CA MET A 1 -2.99 3.44 16.31
C MET A 1 -2.00 3.66 15.18
N HIS A 2 -0.73 3.96 15.45
CA HIS A 2 0.34 4.02 14.43
C HIS A 2 0.92 2.62 14.20
N ALA A 3 0.16 1.75 13.54
CA ALA A 3 0.54 0.35 13.38
C ALA A 3 1.65 0.12 12.31
N CYS A 4 1.91 1.11 11.46
CA CYS A 4 2.91 1.06 10.38
C CYS A 4 4.21 1.84 10.71
N GLY A 5 4.32 2.39 11.93
CA GLY A 5 5.53 3.09 12.39
C GLY A 5 5.74 4.51 11.85
N HIS A 6 4.70 5.15 11.30
CA HIS A 6 4.77 6.50 10.72
C HIS A 6 5.13 7.60 11.74
N ASP A 7 4.83 7.36 13.01
CA ASP A 7 5.31 8.16 14.14
C ASP A 7 6.83 8.09 14.27
N GLY A 8 7.40 6.89 14.20
CA GLY A 8 8.84 6.66 14.16
C GLY A 8 9.52 7.31 12.95
N HIS A 9 8.92 7.23 11.76
CA HIS A 9 9.45 7.87 10.55
C HIS A 9 9.46 9.39 10.68
N THR A 10 8.37 9.97 11.21
CA THR A 10 8.26 11.41 11.44
C THR A 10 9.30 11.89 12.44
N ALA A 11 9.44 11.21 13.58
CA ALA A 11 10.45 11.53 14.59
C ALA A 11 11.88 11.39 14.05
N GLY A 12 12.15 10.31 13.30
CA GLY A 12 13.46 10.06 12.68
C GLY A 12 13.84 11.11 11.65
N LEU A 13 12.92 11.49 10.76
CA LEU A 13 13.15 12.54 9.77
C LEU A 13 13.38 13.90 10.42
N LEU A 14 12.61 14.24 11.45
CA LEU A 14 12.80 15.47 12.21
C LEU A 14 14.21 15.50 12.86
N GLY A 15 14.61 14.43 13.54
CA GLY A 15 15.94 14.31 14.14
C GLY A 15 17.07 14.43 13.12
N ALA A 16 16.95 13.74 11.97
CA ALA A 16 17.91 13.86 10.88
C ALA A 16 17.99 15.30 10.34
N THR A 17 16.84 15.96 10.19
CA THR A 17 16.77 17.36 9.73
C THR A 17 17.46 18.32 10.70
N MET A 18 17.33 18.09 12.02
CA MET A 18 18.02 18.88 13.04
C MET A 18 19.54 18.73 12.93
N ILE A 19 20.04 17.50 12.81
CA ILE A 19 21.48 17.22 12.64
C ILE A 19 22.01 17.86 11.36
N LEU A 20 21.31 17.69 10.23
CA LEU A 20 21.70 18.27 8.95
C LEU A 20 21.72 19.80 8.98
N LYS A 21 20.83 20.41 9.77
CA LYS A 21 20.80 21.86 9.97
C LYS A 21 22.05 22.38 10.68
N GLU A 22 22.56 21.64 11.66
CA GLU A 22 23.81 21.96 12.36
C GLU A 22 25.03 21.82 11.43
N MET A 23 24.95 20.90 10.46
CA MET A 23 26.00 20.64 9.47
C MET A 23 25.86 21.46 8.18
N LYS A 24 24.95 22.44 8.12
CA LYS A 24 24.57 23.15 6.88
C LYS A 24 25.77 23.73 6.12
N ASP A 25 26.80 24.20 6.82
CA ASP A 25 27.96 24.88 6.23
C ASP A 25 28.94 23.88 5.57
N SER A 26 28.80 22.59 5.90
CA SER A 26 29.56 21.47 5.32
C SER A 26 28.83 20.78 4.18
N ILE A 27 27.58 21.17 3.89
CA ILE A 27 26.74 20.54 2.87
C ILE A 27 26.74 21.39 1.60
N HIS A 28 27.21 20.81 0.49
CA HIS A 28 27.15 21.44 -0.82
C HIS A 28 25.83 21.08 -1.52
N GLY A 29 24.80 21.88 -1.29
CA GLY A 29 23.48 21.70 -1.91
C GLY A 29 22.33 22.02 -0.97
N ASN A 30 21.12 21.58 -1.36
CA ASN A 30 19.92 21.74 -0.54
C ASN A 30 19.43 20.37 -0.06
N VAL A 31 18.98 20.31 1.19
CA VAL A 31 18.20 19.16 1.69
C VAL A 31 16.76 19.60 1.91
N LYS A 32 15.82 18.86 1.32
CA LYS A 32 14.38 19.06 1.48
C LYS A 32 13.79 17.94 2.32
N ALA A 33 13.29 18.26 3.52
CA ALA A 33 12.56 17.32 4.35
C ALA A 33 11.10 17.23 3.88
N MET A 34 10.64 16.02 3.53
CA MET A 34 9.28 15.77 3.03
C MET A 34 8.47 14.99 4.07
N PHE A 35 7.47 15.65 4.66
CA PHE A 35 6.52 15.02 5.57
C PHE A 35 5.22 14.70 4.81
N GLN A 36 5.13 13.49 4.28
CA GLN A 36 3.98 13.07 3.47
C GLN A 36 2.78 12.67 4.34
N PRO A 37 1.57 13.24 4.12
CA PRO A 37 0.35 12.77 4.76
C PRO A 37 -0.28 11.59 4.01
N ALA A 38 -1.34 11.00 4.58
CA ALA A 38 -2.31 10.17 3.87
C ALA A 38 -1.73 8.99 3.03
N GLU A 39 -0.62 8.39 3.45
CA GLU A 39 -0.02 7.25 2.74
C GLU A 39 -0.97 6.03 2.72
N GLU A 40 -1.64 5.75 3.85
CA GLU A 40 -2.54 4.61 4.03
C GLU A 40 -3.96 4.81 3.47
N THR A 41 -4.27 5.98 2.91
CA THR A 41 -5.63 6.32 2.47
C THR A 41 -5.66 6.78 1.01
N ASP A 42 -5.98 8.05 0.76
CA ASP A 42 -6.20 8.59 -0.58
C ASP A 42 -4.89 8.82 -1.36
N GLY A 43 -3.75 8.58 -0.73
CA GLY A 43 -2.41 8.74 -1.29
C GLY A 43 -1.95 10.20 -1.27
N GLY A 44 -1.09 10.56 -0.32
CA GLY A 44 -0.57 11.93 -0.22
C GLY A 44 0.59 12.29 -1.16
N ALA A 45 1.25 11.32 -1.78
CA ALA A 45 2.41 11.60 -2.62
C ALA A 45 2.04 12.37 -3.90
N GLN A 46 0.99 11.94 -4.61
CA GLN A 46 0.59 12.56 -5.88
C GLN A 46 0.14 14.02 -5.69
N PRO A 47 -0.74 14.36 -4.73
CA PRO A 47 -1.09 15.76 -4.46
C PRO A 47 0.12 16.64 -4.17
N MET A 48 1.08 16.17 -3.36
CA MET A 48 2.29 16.96 -3.08
C MET A 48 3.14 17.18 -4.34
N ILE A 49 3.24 16.18 -5.23
CA ILE A 49 3.94 16.30 -6.51
C ILE A 49 3.23 17.33 -7.41
N ASP A 50 1.90 17.26 -7.50
CA ASP A 50 1.08 18.19 -8.30
C ASP A 50 1.19 19.63 -7.78
N GLU A 51 1.32 19.81 -6.46
CA GLU A 51 1.59 21.10 -5.82
C GLU A 51 3.06 21.57 -5.98
N GLY A 52 3.90 20.80 -6.67
CA GLY A 52 5.25 21.19 -7.03
C GLY A 52 6.28 20.98 -5.92
N ILE A 53 6.05 20.04 -5.00
CA ILE A 53 7.03 19.74 -3.93
C ILE A 53 8.42 19.39 -4.48
N LEU A 54 8.51 18.90 -5.72
CA LEU A 54 9.76 18.55 -6.38
C LEU A 54 10.40 19.71 -7.16
N LEU A 55 9.75 20.87 -7.28
CA LEU A 55 10.13 21.93 -8.24
C LEU A 55 10.73 23.21 -7.64
N ASN A 56 10.78 23.35 -6.31
CA ASN A 56 11.44 24.50 -5.69
C ASN A 56 11.98 24.19 -4.27
N PRO A 57 13.30 24.04 -4.08
CA PRO A 57 14.29 23.78 -5.14
C PRO A 57 13.97 22.48 -5.88
N ASN A 58 14.52 22.32 -7.09
CA ASN A 58 14.47 21.05 -7.82
C ASN A 58 15.08 19.93 -6.96
N VAL A 59 14.47 18.75 -7.01
CA VAL A 59 14.93 17.55 -6.28
C VAL A 59 15.61 16.61 -7.26
N ASP A 60 16.91 16.38 -7.06
CA ASP A 60 17.72 15.48 -7.90
C ASP A 60 17.58 14.00 -7.49
N ALA A 61 17.35 13.75 -6.20
CA ALA A 61 17.21 12.41 -5.62
C ALA A 61 16.36 12.44 -4.34
N GLY A 62 15.66 11.34 -4.07
CA GLY A 62 14.91 11.13 -2.84
C GLY A 62 15.43 9.90 -2.08
N ILE A 63 15.44 9.98 -0.76
CA ILE A 63 15.75 8.86 0.14
C ILE A 63 14.60 8.74 1.13
N TRP A 64 14.17 7.51 1.35
CA TRP A 64 13.17 7.16 2.35
C TRP A 64 13.51 5.80 2.95
N PHE A 65 13.07 5.59 4.18
CA PHE A 65 13.20 4.30 4.86
C PHE A 65 11.92 4.02 5.64
N THR A 66 11.64 2.73 5.82
CA THR A 66 10.59 2.24 6.70
C THR A 66 11.14 1.19 7.64
N SER A 67 10.51 1.05 8.80
CA SER A 67 10.74 -0.07 9.71
C SER A 67 10.11 -1.33 9.13
N CYS A 68 10.92 -2.36 8.91
CA CYS A 68 10.44 -3.67 8.49
C CYS A 68 10.58 -4.65 9.66
N GLY A 69 9.49 -5.28 10.08
CA GLY A 69 9.47 -6.20 11.22
C GLY A 69 10.35 -7.45 11.03
N ASP A 70 10.65 -7.79 9.79
CA ASP A 70 11.44 -8.97 9.43
C ASP A 70 12.96 -8.69 9.35
N VAL A 71 13.39 -7.46 9.61
CA VAL A 71 14.81 -7.07 9.59
C VAL A 71 15.34 -6.98 11.03
N GLU A 72 16.47 -7.65 11.28
CA GLU A 72 17.13 -7.62 12.59
C GLU A 72 17.48 -6.17 13.00
N HIS A 73 17.25 -5.85 14.27
CA HIS A 73 17.50 -4.52 14.81
C HIS A 73 18.95 -4.06 14.54
N GLY A 74 19.09 -2.80 14.13
CA GLY A 74 20.39 -2.20 13.80
C GLY A 74 20.92 -2.56 12.40
N LYS A 75 20.16 -3.32 11.61
CA LYS A 75 20.50 -3.61 10.20
C LYS A 75 19.61 -2.81 9.25
N LEU A 76 20.19 -2.48 8.10
CA LEU A 76 19.50 -1.88 6.97
C LEU A 76 19.49 -2.87 5.80
N GLN A 77 18.36 -2.97 5.13
CA GLN A 77 18.22 -3.75 3.91
C GLN A 77 17.92 -2.83 2.74
N VAL A 78 18.63 -3.04 1.62
CA VAL A 78 18.42 -2.31 0.37
C VAL A 78 18.18 -3.28 -0.75
N ARG A 79 17.32 -2.90 -1.70
CA ARG A 79 17.04 -3.68 -2.91
C ARG A 79 17.09 -2.76 -4.12
N TYR A 80 17.81 -3.20 -5.15
CA TYR A 80 17.80 -2.54 -6.45
C TYR A 80 16.59 -2.98 -7.27
N GLY A 81 15.99 -2.04 -8.00
CA GLY A 81 14.79 -2.28 -8.81
C GLY A 81 13.50 -2.31 -7.98
N ALA A 82 12.49 -3.04 -8.46
CA ALA A 82 11.18 -3.09 -7.83
C ALA A 82 11.26 -3.67 -6.40
N MET A 83 10.80 -2.91 -5.40
CA MET A 83 10.86 -3.28 -3.98
C MET A 83 9.51 -3.78 -3.44
N TYR A 84 8.42 -3.11 -3.80
CA TYR A 84 7.05 -3.41 -3.35
C TYR A 84 6.12 -3.71 -4.53
N GLY A 85 4.97 -4.34 -4.25
CA GLY A 85 3.90 -4.54 -5.23
C GLY A 85 3.04 -3.28 -5.38
N ALA A 86 2.45 -3.10 -6.56
CA ALA A 86 1.43 -2.07 -6.78
C ALA A 86 0.08 -2.56 -6.21
N PRO A 87 -0.52 -1.85 -5.24
CA PRO A 87 -1.85 -2.20 -4.74
C PRO A 87 -2.95 -1.65 -5.65
N ASP A 88 -4.02 -2.41 -5.81
CA ASP A 88 -5.28 -1.97 -6.40
C ASP A 88 -6.43 -2.51 -5.54
N GLU A 89 -7.49 -1.71 -5.43
CA GLU A 89 -8.71 -2.10 -4.71
C GLU A 89 -9.87 -2.36 -5.67
N PHE A 90 -10.73 -3.32 -5.33
CA PHE A 90 -11.93 -3.61 -6.10
C PHE A 90 -13.09 -4.05 -5.21
N GLU A 91 -14.31 -3.75 -5.65
CA GLU A 91 -15.55 -4.18 -4.99
C GLU A 91 -16.36 -5.09 -5.94
N ILE A 92 -16.87 -6.21 -5.40
CA ILE A 92 -17.79 -7.09 -6.12
C ILE A 92 -19.14 -7.13 -5.39
N VAL A 93 -20.17 -6.59 -6.05
CA VAL A 93 -21.54 -6.58 -5.53
C VAL A 93 -22.34 -7.73 -6.16
N ILE A 94 -22.60 -8.78 -5.37
CA ILE A 94 -23.44 -9.92 -5.79
C ILE A 94 -24.89 -9.66 -5.35
N ARG A 95 -25.79 -9.52 -6.32
CA ARG A 95 -27.23 -9.35 -6.10
C ARG A 95 -27.97 -10.64 -6.42
N GLY A 96 -28.78 -11.11 -5.48
CA GLY A 96 -29.67 -12.26 -5.65
C GLY A 96 -31.00 -12.03 -4.94
N ARG A 97 -31.85 -13.06 -4.91
CA ARG A 97 -33.22 -12.94 -4.38
C ARG A 97 -33.37 -13.82 -3.13
N GLY A 98 -33.55 -13.21 -1.95
CA GLY A 98 -33.77 -13.97 -0.70
C GLY A 98 -35.10 -14.73 -0.67
N GLY A 99 -35.22 -15.76 0.18
CA GLY A 99 -36.45 -16.53 0.40
C GLY A 99 -36.27 -17.72 1.35
N HIS A 100 -37.28 -18.59 1.41
CA HIS A 100 -37.30 -19.70 2.36
C HIS A 100 -36.17 -20.71 2.10
N ALA A 101 -35.35 -21.00 3.11
CA ALA A 101 -34.18 -21.85 2.99
C ALA A 101 -34.49 -23.27 2.47
N ALA A 102 -35.67 -23.81 2.81
CA ALA A 102 -36.15 -25.12 2.34
C ALA A 102 -36.65 -25.16 0.87
N SER A 103 -36.55 -24.06 0.10
CA SER A 103 -36.97 -24.00 -1.31
C SER A 103 -35.88 -23.40 -2.21
N PRO A 104 -34.67 -24.01 -2.25
CA PRO A 104 -33.51 -23.46 -2.96
C PRO A 104 -33.73 -23.35 -4.47
N ASN A 105 -34.50 -24.27 -5.06
CA ASN A 105 -34.82 -24.28 -6.50
C ASN A 105 -35.62 -23.06 -6.98
N LYS A 106 -36.28 -22.33 -6.08
CA LYS A 106 -37.10 -21.18 -6.46
C LYS A 106 -36.31 -19.87 -6.48
N ARG A 107 -35.04 -19.85 -6.03
CA ARG A 107 -34.26 -18.60 -5.87
C ARG A 107 -32.76 -18.76 -6.01
N LEU A 108 -32.10 -17.65 -6.29
CA LEU A 108 -30.64 -17.57 -6.37
C LEU A 108 -30.05 -17.32 -4.97
N ILE A 109 -29.33 -18.32 -4.46
CA ILE A 109 -28.67 -18.23 -3.16
C ILE A 109 -27.34 -17.51 -3.32
N GLN A 110 -27.28 -16.26 -2.85
CA GLN A 110 -26.09 -15.40 -2.98
C GLN A 110 -24.84 -16.00 -2.31
N SER A 111 -24.99 -16.71 -1.19
CA SER A 111 -23.86 -17.32 -0.47
C SER A 111 -23.15 -18.39 -1.30
N VAL A 112 -23.88 -19.18 -2.09
CA VAL A 112 -23.30 -20.22 -2.96
C VAL A 112 -22.46 -19.58 -4.07
N LEU A 113 -22.99 -18.53 -4.71
CA LEU A 113 -22.27 -17.77 -5.74
C LEU A 113 -20.99 -17.13 -5.18
N ARG A 114 -21.08 -16.51 -4.00
CA ARG A 114 -19.91 -15.96 -3.30
C ARG A 114 -18.84 -17.03 -3.10
N CYS A 115 -19.20 -18.18 -2.51
CA CYS A 115 -18.25 -19.28 -2.30
C CYS A 115 -17.63 -19.80 -3.60
N SER A 116 -18.39 -19.84 -4.70
CA SER A 116 -17.85 -20.22 -6.01
C SER A 116 -16.83 -19.22 -6.54
N LEU A 117 -17.12 -17.93 -6.42
CA LEU A 117 -16.20 -16.86 -6.82
C LEU A 117 -14.89 -16.91 -6.03
N PHE A 118 -14.98 -17.12 -4.71
CA PHE A 118 -13.82 -17.30 -3.84
C PHE A 118 -12.94 -18.49 -4.25
N LYS A 119 -13.53 -19.59 -4.73
CA LYS A 119 -12.75 -20.73 -5.21
C LYS A 119 -12.11 -20.47 -6.57
N THR A 120 -12.86 -19.84 -7.46
CA THR A 120 -12.47 -19.73 -8.88
C THR A 120 -11.50 -18.59 -9.17
N HIS A 121 -11.41 -17.55 -8.32
CA HIS A 121 -10.49 -16.43 -8.54
C HIS A 121 -9.02 -16.88 -8.70
N ARG A 122 -8.62 -17.99 -8.05
CA ARG A 122 -7.25 -18.55 -8.13
C ARG A 122 -6.86 -18.96 -9.55
N HIS A 123 -7.83 -19.16 -10.45
CA HIS A 123 -7.53 -19.39 -11.85
C HIS A 123 -6.91 -18.19 -12.55
N ILE A 124 -7.18 -16.96 -12.09
CA ILE A 124 -6.51 -15.77 -12.62
C ILE A 124 -5.01 -15.86 -12.34
N LEU A 125 -4.64 -16.09 -11.07
CA LEU A 125 -3.24 -16.22 -10.65
C LEU A 125 -2.51 -17.40 -11.33
N THR A 126 -3.19 -18.53 -11.54
CA THR A 126 -2.54 -19.76 -12.03
C THR A 126 -2.62 -19.96 -13.56
N ARG A 127 -3.49 -19.24 -14.26
CA ARG A 127 -3.73 -19.44 -15.71
C ARG A 127 -3.65 -18.18 -16.55
N ARG A 128 -3.70 -16.98 -15.95
CA ARG A 128 -3.67 -15.70 -16.70
C ARG A 128 -2.44 -14.85 -16.41
N ILE A 129 -1.79 -15.06 -15.28
CA ILE A 129 -0.55 -14.38 -14.93
C ILE A 129 0.62 -15.30 -15.28
N ASP A 130 1.65 -14.73 -15.88
CA ASP A 130 2.93 -15.41 -16.11
C ASP A 130 3.48 -15.91 -14.76
N PRO A 131 3.81 -17.21 -14.61
CA PRO A 131 4.24 -17.77 -13.33
C PRO A 131 5.53 -17.15 -12.77
N VAL A 132 6.35 -16.44 -13.57
CA VAL A 132 7.52 -15.72 -13.04
C VAL A 132 7.20 -14.31 -12.54
N LYS A 133 5.99 -13.81 -12.81
CA LYS A 133 5.55 -12.48 -12.35
C LYS A 133 4.84 -12.60 -10.99
N PRO A 134 5.25 -11.84 -9.97
CA PRO A 134 4.57 -11.84 -8.69
C PRO A 134 3.19 -11.18 -8.83
N ALA A 135 2.16 -11.83 -8.30
CA ALA A 135 0.81 -11.27 -8.21
C ALA A 135 0.05 -11.87 -7.03
N VAL A 136 -0.77 -11.06 -6.36
CA VAL A 136 -1.62 -11.46 -5.25
C VAL A 136 -3.01 -10.89 -5.48
N ILE A 137 -4.04 -11.68 -5.18
CA ILE A 137 -5.44 -11.22 -5.12
C ILE A 137 -5.97 -11.64 -3.76
N SER A 138 -6.37 -10.66 -2.96
CA SER A 138 -6.88 -10.85 -1.61
C SER A 138 -8.29 -10.29 -1.50
N PHE A 139 -9.20 -11.08 -0.93
CA PHE A 139 -10.52 -10.62 -0.52
C PHE A 139 -10.48 -10.37 0.98
N THR A 140 -10.32 -9.11 1.38
CA THR A 140 -10.08 -8.72 2.77
C THR A 140 -11.36 -8.43 3.55
N LYS A 141 -12.50 -8.27 2.86
CA LYS A 141 -13.79 -7.91 3.46
C LYS A 141 -14.94 -8.65 2.79
N ILE A 142 -15.85 -9.21 3.59
CA ILE A 142 -17.09 -9.83 3.10
C ILE A 142 -18.26 -9.30 3.94
N HIS A 143 -19.24 -8.70 3.26
CA HIS A 143 -20.51 -8.32 3.88
C HIS A 143 -21.65 -9.14 3.29
N ALA A 144 -22.43 -9.78 4.15
CA ALA A 144 -23.62 -10.54 3.78
C ALA A 144 -24.80 -10.16 4.68
N TRP A 145 -25.97 -10.04 4.06
CA TRP A 145 -27.27 -9.74 4.67
C TRP A 145 -28.34 -10.60 4.00
#